data_AF-A0A961GF33-F1
#
_entry.id   AF-A0A961GF33-F1
#
_cell.length_a   1.000
_cell.length_b   1.000
_cell.length_c   1.000
_cell.angle_alpha   90.00
_cell.angle_beta   90.00
_cell.angle_gamma   90.00
#
_symmetry.space_group_name_H-M   'P 1'
#
loop_
_entity.id
_entity.type
_entity.pdbx_description
1 polymer ?
#
loop_
_entity_poly.entity_id
_entity_poly.type
_entity_poly.pdbx_seq_one_letter_code
_entity_poly.pdbx_strand_id
1 'polypeptide(L)'
;MRRTQGWTEKKRTGTRVERYECPAEAGYLRCPVKPHTMAYPDDIPLNLNPPDPATAPTCCTQRTIELPEEAQGKLRQKHRWGSDDWIRDHARRTYVEGGFGELRNPALGALARGKFCVIGIIKVTLMLAALVAASNARRLATWANNQGLLSDDPALATVTDDDWAFEELDPNTTTGTDPPAAATPN
;
A
#
# COMPACT_ATOMS: atom_id res chain seq x y z
N MET A 1 9.58 24.11 -8.93
CA MET A 1 8.11 23.97 -9.02
C MET A 1 7.50 23.95 -7.62
N ARG A 2 6.96 25.07 -7.14
CA ARG A 2 6.21 25.12 -5.88
C ARG A 2 4.76 24.70 -6.16
N ARG A 3 4.30 23.63 -5.50
CA ARG A 3 2.87 23.29 -5.42
C ARG A 3 2.17 24.40 -4.62
N THR A 4 1.33 25.18 -5.27
CA THR A 4 0.31 25.96 -4.56
C THR A 4 -0.78 24.98 -4.10
N GLN A 5 -0.67 24.50 -2.87
CA GLN A 5 -1.75 23.77 -2.19
C GLN A 5 -2.87 24.76 -1.84
N GLY A 6 -3.95 24.76 -2.62
CA GLY A 6 -5.24 25.32 -2.24
C GLY A 6 -6.29 24.20 -2.32
N TRP A 7 -6.41 23.41 -1.25
CA TRP A 7 -7.43 22.36 -1.16
C TRP A 7 -8.75 22.98 -0.68
N THR A 8 -9.70 23.15 -1.60
CA THR A 8 -11.13 23.15 -1.25
C THR A 8 -11.79 22.06 -2.08
N GLU A 9 -11.96 20.89 -1.48
CA GLU A 9 -12.63 19.74 -2.09
C GLU A 9 -14.15 19.96 -2.06
N LYS A 10 -14.72 20.44 -3.17
CA LYS A 10 -16.15 20.27 -3.45
C LYS A 10 -16.32 19.00 -4.26
N LYS A 11 -16.98 17.99 -3.68
CA LYS A 11 -17.34 16.76 -4.38
C LYS A 11 -18.21 17.10 -5.61
N ARG A 12 -17.67 16.88 -6.80
CA ARG A 12 -18.39 16.96 -8.07
C ARG A 12 -18.38 15.58 -8.71
N THR A 13 -19.56 15.03 -8.94
CA THR A 13 -19.83 13.87 -9.79
C THR A 13 -19.54 14.27 -11.24
N GLY A 14 -18.33 13.95 -11.70
CA GLY A 14 -17.83 14.18 -13.05
C GLY A 14 -16.36 13.79 -13.09
N THR A 15 -15.88 13.24 -14.20
CA THR A 15 -14.48 12.83 -14.40
C THR A 15 -13.55 13.91 -13.85
N ARG A 16 -12.61 13.54 -12.97
CA ARG A 16 -11.72 14.49 -12.30
C ARG A 16 -10.72 15.04 -13.33
N VAL A 17 -11.03 16.19 -13.90
CA VAL A 17 -10.16 16.87 -14.87
C VAL A 17 -9.26 17.86 -14.13
N GLU A 18 -7.96 17.79 -14.38
CA GLU A 18 -7.00 18.79 -13.90
C GLU A 18 -6.73 19.81 -15.01
N ARG A 19 -6.80 21.09 -14.65
CA ARG A 19 -6.50 22.20 -15.55
C ARG A 19 -5.09 22.68 -15.33
N TYR A 20 -4.32 22.76 -16.41
CA TYR A 20 -2.98 23.33 -16.42
C TYR A 20 -2.96 24.57 -17.30
N GLU A 21 -2.13 25.54 -16.95
CA GLU A 21 -1.95 26.78 -17.70
C GLU A 21 -0.57 26.79 -18.38
N CYS A 22 -0.50 27.38 -19.57
CA CYS A 22 0.76 27.58 -20.28
C CYS A 22 1.72 28.41 -19.40
N PRO A 23 2.98 27.97 -19.18
CA PRO A 23 3.95 28.71 -18.36
C PRO A 23 4.19 30.15 -18.84
N ALA A 24 4.08 30.38 -20.15
CA ALA A 24 4.24 31.72 -20.73
C ALA A 24 3.04 32.63 -20.44
N GLU A 25 1.83 32.09 -20.47
CA GLU A 25 0.60 32.84 -20.11
C GLU A 25 0.49 33.12 -18.62
N ALA A 26 1.09 32.26 -17.80
CA ALA A 26 1.20 32.41 -16.36
C ALA A 26 2.34 33.37 -15.93
N GLY A 27 3.16 33.85 -16.88
CA GLY A 27 4.23 34.83 -16.61
C GLY A 27 5.55 34.23 -16.12
N TYR A 28 5.76 32.91 -16.21
CA TYR A 28 6.99 32.25 -15.77
C TYR A 28 8.05 32.10 -16.88
N LEU A 29 7.66 32.33 -18.13
CA LEU A 29 8.49 32.04 -19.31
C LEU A 29 8.17 33.04 -20.42
N ARG A 30 9.16 33.47 -21.19
CA ARG A 30 8.97 34.19 -22.45
C ARG A 30 8.96 33.19 -23.59
N CYS A 31 7.94 33.23 -24.45
CA CYS A 31 7.79 32.26 -25.55
C CYS A 31 7.44 32.97 -26.86
N PRO A 32 8.24 32.81 -27.94
CA PRO A 32 7.94 33.41 -29.25
C PRO A 32 6.59 33.01 -29.85
N VAL A 33 6.07 31.82 -29.52
CA VAL A 33 4.74 31.34 -29.95
C VAL A 33 3.61 32.15 -29.30
N LYS A 34 3.90 32.88 -28.22
CA LYS A 34 2.99 33.77 -27.50
C LYS A 34 3.56 35.20 -27.53
N PRO A 35 3.34 35.96 -28.62
CA PRO A 35 4.05 37.21 -28.86
C PRO A 35 3.95 38.24 -27.73
N HIS A 36 2.82 38.30 -27.02
CA HIS A 36 2.65 39.21 -25.87
C HIS A 36 3.63 38.94 -24.73
N THR A 37 4.08 37.70 -24.57
CA THR A 37 5.03 37.30 -23.52
C THR A 37 6.45 37.77 -23.82
N MET A 38 6.76 38.15 -25.07
CA MET A 38 8.05 38.73 -25.41
C MET A 38 8.24 40.14 -24.85
N ALA A 39 7.15 40.82 -24.50
CA ALA A 39 7.17 42.11 -23.81
C ALA A 39 7.45 41.99 -22.30
N TYR A 40 7.50 40.77 -21.75
CA TYR A 40 7.89 40.59 -20.36
C TYR A 40 9.36 40.98 -20.12
N PRO A 41 9.71 41.33 -18.86
CA PRO A 41 11.07 41.71 -18.50
C PRO A 41 12.12 40.65 -18.85
N ASP A 42 13.35 41.10 -19.10
CA ASP A 42 14.45 40.25 -19.58
C ASP A 42 15.01 39.26 -18.53
N ASP A 43 14.62 39.40 -17.26
CA ASP A 43 14.95 38.45 -16.19
C ASP A 43 14.11 37.17 -16.25
N ILE A 44 13.00 37.18 -16.99
CA ILE A 44 12.17 36.00 -17.21
C ILE A 44 12.81 35.11 -18.29
N PRO A 45 13.01 33.80 -18.03
CA PRO A 45 13.71 32.92 -18.96
C PRO A 45 13.01 32.85 -20.32
N LEU A 46 13.82 32.83 -21.39
CA LEU A 46 13.36 32.63 -22.77
C LEU A 46 13.29 31.14 -23.10
N ASN A 47 12.17 30.71 -23.68
CA ASN A 47 12.09 29.40 -24.31
C ASN A 47 13.00 29.35 -25.54
N LEU A 48 14.11 28.62 -25.44
CA LEU A 48 15.12 28.54 -26.51
C LEU A 48 14.68 27.66 -27.69
N ASN A 49 13.81 26.68 -27.44
CA ASN A 49 13.39 25.71 -28.45
C ASN A 49 11.85 25.66 -28.55
N PRO A 50 11.18 26.76 -28.93
CA PRO A 50 9.75 26.73 -29.19
C PRO A 50 9.46 25.96 -30.49
N PRO A 51 8.29 25.30 -30.60
CA PRO A 51 7.82 24.84 -31.90
C PRO A 51 7.61 26.04 -32.84
N ASP A 52 7.76 25.82 -34.14
CA ASP A 52 7.47 26.85 -35.14
C ASP A 52 6.02 27.35 -34.98
N PRO A 53 5.78 28.67 -34.83
CA PRO A 53 4.45 29.23 -34.70
C PRO A 53 3.45 28.76 -35.76
N ALA A 54 3.90 28.50 -36.99
CA ALA A 54 3.05 28.01 -38.08
C ALA A 54 2.57 26.56 -37.90
N THR A 55 3.33 25.75 -37.13
CA THR A 55 3.05 24.32 -36.92
C THR A 55 2.85 23.98 -35.44
N ALA A 56 2.66 25.00 -34.59
CA ALA A 56 2.54 24.80 -33.16
C ALA A 56 1.29 23.97 -32.81
N PRO A 57 1.43 22.95 -31.94
CA PRO A 57 0.30 22.14 -31.52
C PRO A 57 -0.71 22.96 -30.72
N THR A 58 -1.96 22.49 -30.66
CA THR A 58 -3.06 23.19 -29.98
C THR A 58 -2.76 23.50 -28.51
N CYS A 59 -1.99 22.64 -27.84
CA CYS A 59 -1.56 22.85 -26.46
C CYS A 59 -0.66 24.09 -26.28
N CYS A 60 0.05 24.52 -27.32
CA CYS A 60 0.91 25.71 -27.30
C CYS A 60 0.17 26.99 -27.69
N THR A 61 -0.97 26.90 -28.40
CA THR A 61 -1.76 28.07 -28.82
C THR A 61 -2.85 28.42 -27.81
N GLN A 62 -3.38 27.45 -27.06
CA GLN A 62 -4.34 27.67 -25.99
C GLN A 62 -3.70 28.26 -24.72
N ARG A 63 -4.51 28.90 -23.86
CA ARG A 63 -4.05 29.40 -22.55
C ARG A 63 -3.97 28.28 -21.51
N THR A 64 -5.01 27.44 -21.49
CA THR A 64 -5.14 26.33 -20.54
C THR A 64 -5.43 25.04 -21.28
N ILE A 65 -4.94 23.94 -20.73
CA ILE A 65 -5.26 22.58 -21.17
C ILE A 65 -5.97 21.83 -20.04
N GLU A 66 -6.86 20.92 -20.43
CA GLU A 66 -7.54 20.00 -19.55
C GLU A 66 -6.93 18.61 -19.71
N LEU A 67 -6.44 18.05 -18.61
CA LEU A 67 -5.90 16.70 -18.58
C LEU A 67 -6.87 15.78 -17.82
N PRO A 68 -7.44 14.76 -18.48
CA PRO A 68 -8.27 13.78 -17.77
C PRO A 68 -7.39 12.96 -16.82
N GLU A 69 -7.97 12.43 -15.75
CA GLU A 69 -7.21 11.70 -14.74
C GLU A 69 -6.43 10.50 -15.32
N GLU A 70 -7.03 9.82 -16.28
CA GLU A 70 -6.50 8.66 -16.98
C GLU A 70 -5.30 9.00 -17.89
N ALA A 71 -5.19 10.26 -18.33
CA ALA A 71 -4.08 10.66 -19.18
C ALA A 71 -2.76 10.61 -18.41
N GLN A 72 -1.79 9.90 -18.99
CA GLN A 72 -0.42 9.83 -18.51
C GLN A 72 -0.27 9.34 -17.06
N GLY A 73 -1.11 8.39 -16.62
CA GLY A 73 -1.05 7.84 -15.25
C GLY A 73 0.33 7.35 -14.82
N LYS A 74 1.17 6.87 -15.76
CA LYS A 74 2.57 6.47 -15.49
C LYS A 74 3.49 7.64 -15.15
N LEU A 75 3.27 8.82 -15.72
CA LEU A 75 4.06 10.03 -15.46
C LEU A 75 3.59 10.76 -14.19
N ARG A 76 2.34 10.53 -13.78
CA ARG A 76 1.75 11.13 -12.58
C ARG A 76 2.12 10.38 -11.30
N GLN A 77 2.74 9.19 -11.42
CA GLN A 77 3.29 8.46 -10.29
C GLN A 77 4.44 9.23 -9.63
N LYS A 78 4.56 9.10 -8.30
CA LYS A 78 5.65 9.73 -7.53
C LYS A 78 7.03 9.34 -8.04
N HIS A 79 7.19 8.06 -8.38
CA HIS A 79 8.40 7.52 -8.97
C HIS A 79 8.14 7.22 -10.44
N ARG A 80 9.12 7.52 -11.30
CA ARG A 80 9.01 7.23 -12.73
C ARG A 80 8.88 5.73 -12.92
N TRP A 81 7.90 5.29 -13.69
CA TRP A 81 7.72 3.88 -14.04
C TRP A 81 9.04 3.24 -14.51
N GLY A 82 9.40 2.11 -13.90
CA GLY A 82 10.62 1.35 -14.22
C GLY A 82 11.93 1.93 -13.67
N SER A 83 11.92 3.02 -12.88
CA SER A 83 13.11 3.45 -12.16
C SER A 83 13.41 2.55 -10.96
N ASP A 84 14.65 2.56 -10.46
CA ASP A 84 15.04 1.75 -9.30
C ASP A 84 14.20 2.05 -8.06
N ASP A 85 13.89 3.33 -7.81
CA ASP A 85 13.00 3.73 -6.72
C ASP A 85 11.58 3.21 -6.92
N TRP A 86 11.09 3.21 -8.17
CA TRP A 86 9.79 2.65 -8.49
C TRP A 86 9.78 1.14 -8.27
N ILE A 87 10.80 0.41 -8.72
CA ILE A 87 10.93 -1.03 -8.51
C ILE A 87 10.97 -1.35 -7.02
N ARG A 88 11.75 -0.60 -6.23
CA ARG A 88 11.86 -0.79 -4.78
C ARG A 88 10.53 -0.57 -4.07
N ASP A 89 9.79 0.47 -4.44
CA ASP A 89 8.47 0.75 -3.87
C ASP A 89 7.44 -0.29 -4.32
N HIS A 90 7.46 -0.67 -5.60
CA HIS A 90 6.55 -1.66 -6.17
C HIS A 90 6.77 -3.05 -5.57
N ALA A 91 8.01 -3.45 -5.30
CA ALA A 91 8.35 -4.72 -4.67
C ALA A 91 7.72 -4.88 -3.28
N ARG A 92 7.41 -3.77 -2.58
CA ARG A 92 6.69 -3.81 -1.28
C ARG A 92 5.29 -4.43 -1.41
N ARG A 93 4.63 -4.26 -2.56
CA ARG A 93 3.30 -4.83 -2.80
C ARG A 93 3.33 -6.35 -2.78
N THR A 94 4.38 -6.95 -3.35
CA THR A 94 4.58 -8.40 -3.35
C THR A 94 4.61 -8.97 -1.94
N TYR A 95 5.23 -8.26 -0.99
CA TYR A 95 5.24 -8.69 0.41
C TYR A 95 3.86 -8.64 1.07
N VAL A 96 3.05 -7.63 0.74
CA VAL A 96 1.66 -7.52 1.23
C VAL A 96 0.80 -8.65 0.65
N GLU A 97 0.91 -8.92 -0.65
CA GLU A 97 0.20 -10.01 -1.31
C GLU A 97 0.60 -11.37 -0.72
N GLY A 98 1.89 -11.59 -0.47
CA GLY A 98 2.38 -12.77 0.26
C GLY A 98 1.85 -12.85 1.69
N GLY A 99 1.74 -11.71 2.38
CA GLY A 99 0.98 -11.51 3.63
C GLY A 99 -0.40 -12.15 3.60
N PHE A 100 -1.24 -11.68 2.68
CA PHE A 100 -2.61 -12.16 2.56
C PHE A 100 -2.70 -13.61 2.07
N GLY A 101 -1.77 -14.06 1.22
CA GLY A 101 -1.68 -15.44 0.75
C GLY A 101 -1.47 -16.42 1.91
N GLU A 102 -0.54 -16.11 2.81
CA GLU A 102 -0.30 -16.93 4.01
C GLU A 102 -1.51 -16.94 4.95
N LEU A 103 -2.12 -15.78 5.20
CA LEU A 103 -3.29 -15.70 6.09
C LEU A 103 -4.44 -16.56 5.56
N ARG A 104 -4.64 -16.62 4.24
CA ARG A 104 -5.68 -17.43 3.60
C ARG A 104 -5.30 -18.90 3.43
N ASN A 105 -4.01 -19.24 3.51
CA ASN A 105 -3.53 -20.61 3.30
C ASN A 105 -4.17 -21.56 4.34
N PRO A 106 -4.89 -22.62 3.91
CA PRO A 106 -5.52 -23.58 4.81
C PRO A 106 -4.57 -24.25 5.81
N ALA A 107 -3.30 -24.44 5.43
CA ALA A 107 -2.28 -25.07 6.28
C ALA A 107 -1.69 -24.12 7.34
N LEU A 108 -1.93 -22.80 7.21
CA LEU A 108 -1.38 -21.78 8.10
C LEU A 108 -2.51 -21.01 8.75
N GLY A 109 -2.94 -19.89 8.16
CA GLY A 109 -3.94 -19.03 8.79
C GLY A 109 -5.39 -19.45 8.58
N ALA A 110 -5.68 -20.18 7.50
CA ALA A 110 -7.02 -20.61 7.08
C ALA A 110 -8.09 -19.50 7.20
N LEU A 111 -7.69 -18.24 6.94
CA LEU A 111 -8.56 -17.09 7.05
C LEU A 111 -9.59 -17.12 5.92
N ALA A 112 -10.79 -17.57 6.27
CA ALA A 112 -11.95 -17.61 5.40
C ALA A 112 -13.12 -16.86 6.05
N ARG A 113 -14.11 -16.49 5.23
CA ARG A 113 -15.36 -15.93 5.74
C ARG A 113 -16.02 -16.96 6.66
N GLY A 114 -16.37 -16.56 7.88
CA GLY A 114 -16.95 -17.46 8.89
C GLY A 114 -15.93 -18.27 9.70
N LYS A 115 -14.62 -18.06 9.50
CA LYS A 115 -13.57 -18.69 10.34
C LYS A 115 -13.74 -18.33 11.81
N PHE A 116 -14.00 -17.06 12.09
CA PHE A 116 -14.38 -16.61 13.42
C PHE A 116 -15.90 -16.73 13.54
N CYS A 117 -16.37 -17.73 14.28
CA CYS A 117 -17.78 -17.93 14.62
C CYS A 117 -18.26 -16.94 15.70
N VAL A 118 -17.76 -15.70 15.66
CA VAL A 118 -18.00 -14.66 16.65
C VAL A 118 -18.56 -13.43 15.93
N ILE A 119 -19.64 -12.89 16.46
CA ILE A 119 -20.32 -11.71 15.91
C ILE A 119 -19.76 -10.44 16.55
N GLY A 120 -19.52 -9.42 15.71
CA GLY A 120 -19.11 -8.08 16.13
C GLY A 120 -17.70 -7.72 15.65
N ILE A 121 -17.57 -6.51 15.11
CA ILE A 121 -16.33 -6.04 14.48
C ILE A 121 -15.15 -6.08 15.46
N ILE A 122 -15.33 -5.66 16.70
CA ILE A 122 -14.26 -5.61 17.71
C ILE A 122 -13.66 -7.01 17.95
N LYS A 123 -14.51 -8.03 18.14
CA LYS A 123 -14.06 -9.39 18.41
C LYS A 123 -13.38 -10.01 17.18
N VAL A 124 -13.96 -9.80 15.99
CA VAL A 124 -13.35 -10.26 14.73
C VAL A 124 -12.01 -9.57 14.49
N THR A 125 -11.90 -8.26 14.74
CA THR A 125 -10.65 -7.52 14.63
C THR A 125 -9.59 -8.03 15.62
N LEU A 126 -9.98 -8.33 16.86
CA LEU A 126 -9.07 -8.92 17.85
C LEU A 126 -8.53 -10.28 17.40
N MET A 127 -9.43 -11.17 16.94
CA MET A 127 -9.04 -12.49 16.44
C MET A 127 -8.16 -12.40 15.19
N LEU A 128 -8.45 -11.45 14.29
CA LEU A 128 -7.62 -11.17 13.13
C LEU A 128 -6.23 -10.64 13.55
N ALA A 129 -6.16 -9.78 14.56
CA ALA A 129 -4.89 -9.27 15.08
C ALA A 129 -4.03 -10.40 15.65
N ALA A 130 -4.61 -11.31 16.45
CA ALA A 130 -3.92 -12.49 16.96
C ALA A 130 -3.40 -13.38 15.82
N LEU A 131 -4.20 -13.59 14.77
CA LEU A 131 -3.79 -14.35 13.60
C LEU A 131 -2.62 -13.71 12.85
N VAL A 132 -2.64 -12.38 12.69
CA VAL A 132 -1.54 -11.62 12.07
C VAL A 132 -0.27 -11.71 12.92
N ALA A 133 -0.39 -11.63 14.24
CA ALA A 133 0.75 -11.79 15.16
C ALA A 133 1.39 -13.19 15.02
N ALA A 134 0.58 -14.26 14.99
CA ALA A 134 1.07 -15.62 14.77
C ALA A 134 1.73 -15.80 13.40
N SER A 135 1.21 -15.16 12.36
CA SER A 135 1.83 -15.12 11.02
C SER A 135 3.21 -14.45 11.04
N ASN A 136 3.34 -13.32 11.74
CA ASN A 136 4.61 -12.63 11.88
C ASN A 136 5.64 -13.49 12.64
N ALA A 137 5.24 -14.16 13.72
CA ALA A 137 6.12 -15.06 14.47
C ALA A 137 6.67 -16.20 13.59
N ARG A 138 5.80 -16.88 12.81
CA ARG A 138 6.24 -17.93 11.87
C ARG A 138 7.24 -17.42 10.84
N ARG A 139 7.01 -16.22 10.28
CA ARG A 139 7.93 -15.60 9.32
C ARG A 139 9.30 -15.32 9.92
N LEU A 140 9.32 -14.80 11.16
CA LEU A 140 10.56 -14.54 11.88
C LEU A 140 11.31 -15.83 12.17
N ALA A 141 10.64 -16.88 12.68
CA ALA A 141 11.23 -18.19 12.90
C ALA A 141 11.79 -18.81 11.60
N THR A 142 11.03 -18.71 10.50
CA THR A 142 11.47 -19.23 9.18
C THR A 142 12.69 -18.47 8.66
N TRP A 143 12.69 -17.14 8.80
CA TRP A 143 13.82 -16.31 8.43
C TRP A 143 15.05 -16.63 9.29
N ALA A 144 14.89 -16.75 10.61
CA ALA A 144 15.96 -17.10 11.54
C ALA A 144 16.60 -18.45 11.18
N ASN A 145 15.77 -19.46 10.90
CA ASN A 145 16.21 -20.78 10.44
C ASN A 145 17.01 -20.69 9.13
N ASN A 146 16.52 -19.92 8.16
CA ASN A 146 17.20 -19.74 6.88
C ASN A 146 18.53 -18.99 7.02
N GLN A 147 18.68 -18.16 8.05
CA GLN A 147 19.93 -17.47 8.37
C GLN A 147 20.84 -18.29 9.31
N GLY A 148 20.40 -19.47 9.78
CA GLY A 148 21.15 -20.29 10.73
C GLY A 148 21.30 -19.64 12.11
N LEU A 149 20.39 -18.75 12.50
CA LEU A 149 20.41 -18.08 13.80
C LEU A 149 19.81 -19.02 14.85
N LEU A 150 20.63 -19.53 15.77
CA LEU A 150 20.15 -20.08 17.04
C LEU A 150 19.97 -18.93 18.03
N SER A 151 18.75 -18.77 18.52
CA SER A 151 18.40 -17.80 19.55
C SER A 151 17.46 -18.46 20.54
N ASP A 152 17.71 -18.23 21.83
CA ASP A 152 16.84 -18.66 22.93
C ASP A 152 15.61 -17.73 23.08
N ASP A 153 15.48 -16.71 22.22
CA ASP A 153 14.31 -15.83 22.21
C ASP A 153 13.08 -16.61 21.70
N PRO A 154 11.99 -16.72 22.47
CA PRO A 154 10.80 -17.46 22.07
C PRO A 154 10.14 -16.96 20.78
N ALA A 155 10.45 -15.73 20.33
CA ALA A 155 9.97 -15.20 19.05
C ALA A 155 10.82 -15.65 17.84
N LEU A 156 12.04 -16.14 18.07
CA LEU A 156 13.01 -16.54 17.04
C LEU A 156 13.42 -18.02 17.13
N ALA A 157 13.18 -18.67 18.28
CA ALA A 157 13.43 -20.07 18.49
C ALA A 157 12.62 -20.91 17.49
N THR A 158 13.25 -21.97 16.99
CA THR A 158 12.54 -23.04 16.29
C THR A 158 11.48 -23.58 17.23
N VAL A 159 10.20 -23.54 16.84
CA VAL A 159 9.15 -24.28 17.54
C VAL A 159 9.50 -25.76 17.40
N THR A 160 10.13 -26.31 18.42
CA THR A 160 10.30 -27.75 18.57
C THR A 160 8.97 -28.30 19.07
N ASP A 161 8.56 -29.46 18.56
CA ASP A 161 7.22 -30.03 18.78
C ASP A 161 6.82 -30.20 20.27
N ASP A 162 7.77 -30.11 21.20
CA ASP A 162 7.57 -30.33 22.64
C ASP A 162 7.27 -29.06 23.47
N ASP A 163 7.36 -27.85 22.92
CA ASP A 163 7.41 -26.61 23.73
C ASP A 163 6.18 -25.70 23.59
N TRP A 164 5.00 -26.30 23.39
CA TRP A 164 3.74 -25.54 23.25
C TRP A 164 3.22 -24.92 24.56
N ALA A 165 3.98 -24.96 25.66
CA ALA A 165 3.61 -24.42 26.97
C ALA A 165 2.23 -24.89 27.49
N PHE A 166 1.68 -25.96 26.92
CA PHE A 166 0.55 -26.69 27.49
C PHE A 166 1.14 -27.75 28.41
N GLU A 167 0.94 -27.58 29.71
CA GLU A 167 1.14 -28.67 30.65
C GLU A 167 0.11 -29.76 30.31
N GLU A 168 0.58 -30.96 29.97
CA GLU A 168 -0.28 -32.12 29.80
C GLU A 168 -0.95 -32.40 31.16
N LEU A 169 -2.25 -32.14 31.26
CA LEU A 169 -2.99 -32.42 32.48
C LEU A 169 -2.94 -33.92 32.74
N ASP A 170 -2.39 -34.33 33.89
CA ASP A 170 -2.49 -35.73 34.33
C ASP A 170 -3.98 -36.06 34.47
N PRO A 171 -4.50 -37.07 33.76
CA PRO A 171 -5.90 -37.48 33.84
C PRO A 171 -6.35 -37.86 35.27
N ASN A 172 -5.42 -38.08 36.21
CA ASN A 172 -5.73 -38.30 37.61
C ASN A 172 -5.84 -37.01 38.45
N THR A 173 -5.42 -35.86 37.93
CA THR A 173 -5.61 -34.54 38.55
C THR A 173 -6.88 -33.87 38.01
N THR A 174 -8.03 -34.47 38.28
CA THR A 174 -9.33 -33.91 37.89
C THR A 174 -9.70 -32.70 38.76
N THR A 175 -9.77 -31.50 38.16
CA THR A 175 -10.27 -30.29 38.83
C THR A 175 -11.80 -30.30 38.90
N GLY A 176 -12.40 -31.30 39.55
CA GLY A 176 -13.80 -31.32 40.06
C GLY A 176 -14.95 -30.86 39.14
N THR A 177 -14.72 -30.68 37.84
CA THR A 177 -15.68 -30.13 36.87
C THR A 177 -15.91 -31.05 35.67
N ASP A 178 -15.37 -32.26 35.72
CA ASP A 178 -15.62 -33.26 34.70
C ASP A 178 -17.08 -33.74 34.74
N PRO A 179 -17.72 -33.94 33.57
CA PRO A 179 -19.06 -34.49 33.52
C PRO A 179 -19.09 -35.91 34.12
N PRO A 180 -20.17 -36.28 34.84
CA PRO A 180 -20.25 -37.58 35.49
C PRO A 180 -20.16 -38.72 34.46
N ALA A 181 -19.38 -39.75 34.80
CA ALA A 181 -19.20 -40.92 33.94
C ALA A 181 -20.55 -41.59 33.64
N ALA A 182 -20.72 -42.03 32.39
CA ALA A 182 -21.92 -42.73 31.95
C ALA A 182 -22.11 -44.02 32.77
N ALA A 183 -23.34 -44.23 33.26
CA ALA A 183 -23.70 -45.45 33.98
C ALA A 183 -23.50 -46.67 33.07
N THR A 184 -22.76 -47.67 33.57
CA THR A 184 -22.59 -48.95 32.90
C THR A 184 -23.95 -49.66 32.79
N PRO A 185 -24.34 -50.18 31.61
CA PRO A 185 -25.53 -51.00 31.48
C PRO A 185 -25.31 -52.35 32.18
N ASN A 186 -26.32 -52.78 32.94
CA ASN A 186 -26.39 -54.08 33.62
C ASN A 186 -26.39 -55.27 32.66
#